data_AF-A0A9E4LFS5-F1
#
_entry.id   AF-A0A9E4LFS5-F1
#
_cell.length_a   1.000
_cell.length_b   1.000
_cell.length_c   1.000
_cell.angle_alpha   90.00
_cell.angle_beta   90.00
_cell.angle_gamma   90.00
#
_symmetry.space_group_name_H-M   'P 1'
#
loop_
_entity.id
_entity.type
_entity.pdbx_description
1 polymer ?
#
loop_
_entity_poly.entity_id
_entity_poly.type
_entity_poly.pdbx_seq_one_letter_code
_entity_poly.pdbx_strand_id
1 'polypeptide(L)'
;MRKGKRKSAEVRDKMNKAKESGRFEPVSLHPYIDLNRCSCIGSGACVRAYPEQDILWLINGKATVINATACIGHGTCFHACPVEAISVRIGTEKRGVDLPHVKPDYETNVPGIYIAGELGGMGLIKNSAEQGIQAVRTAHNNRPEQSEVEVDLAIVGAGPAGIAAALEAKCLGMKAVILEQGSLGGTVFTFPQQKVVMTRPMDLPLYGPVKLVNTGKHELLDIWTDAIEKHNIEVRERHKVDAIHRAAGAYT
;
A
#
# COMPACT_ATOMS: atom_id res chain seq x y z
N MET A 1 21.60 -9.28 39.61
CA MET A 1 20.82 -10.30 38.85
C MET A 1 19.31 -10.35 39.15
N ARG A 2 18.82 -10.13 40.39
CA ARG A 2 17.38 -10.23 40.73
C ARG A 2 16.45 -9.20 40.04
N LYS A 3 16.87 -7.93 39.86
CA LYS A 3 16.07 -6.88 39.20
C LYS A 3 15.78 -7.17 37.70
N GLY A 4 16.74 -7.77 36.98
CA GLY A 4 16.58 -8.11 35.57
C GLY A 4 15.58 -9.24 35.34
N LYS A 5 15.59 -10.28 36.19
CA LYS A 5 14.62 -11.39 36.13
C LYS A 5 13.18 -10.93 36.37
N ARG A 6 12.98 -9.98 37.31
CA ARG A 6 11.66 -9.43 37.63
C ARG A 6 11.09 -8.59 36.46
N LYS A 7 11.90 -7.70 35.86
CA LYS A 7 11.52 -6.96 34.64
C LYS A 7 11.25 -7.87 33.45
N SER A 8 12.03 -8.94 33.25
CA SER A 8 11.77 -9.90 32.18
C SER A 8 10.47 -10.69 32.38
N ALA A 9 10.01 -10.90 33.62
CA ALA A 9 8.72 -11.53 33.90
C ALA A 9 7.55 -10.61 33.55
N GLU A 10 7.60 -9.34 33.97
CA GLU A 10 6.58 -8.33 33.64
C GLU A 10 6.41 -8.15 32.12
N VAL A 11 7.51 -8.22 31.38
CA VAL A 11 7.52 -8.11 29.92
C VAL A 11 6.93 -9.35 29.24
N ARG A 12 7.16 -10.55 29.81
CA ARG A 12 6.50 -11.77 29.32
C ARG A 12 5.00 -11.72 29.52
N ASP A 13 4.53 -11.14 30.62
CA ASP A 13 3.09 -10.94 30.83
C ASP A 13 2.50 -9.97 29.80
N LYS A 14 3.20 -8.88 29.47
CA LYS A 14 2.79 -7.99 28.37
C LYS A 14 2.74 -8.74 27.03
N MET A 15 3.73 -9.58 26.75
CA MET A 15 3.80 -10.40 25.54
C MET A 15 2.65 -11.41 25.46
N ASN A 16 2.29 -12.04 26.58
CA ASN A 16 1.16 -12.97 26.65
C ASN A 16 -0.17 -12.24 26.43
N LYS A 17 -0.37 -11.08 27.04
CA LYS A 17 -1.55 -10.22 26.78
C LYS A 17 -1.63 -9.78 25.31
N ALA A 18 -0.49 -9.47 24.69
CA ALA A 18 -0.43 -9.13 23.27
C ALA A 18 -0.80 -10.34 22.38
N LYS A 19 -0.41 -11.55 22.76
CA LYS A 19 -0.80 -12.79 22.07
C LYS A 19 -2.29 -13.10 22.21
N GLU A 20 -2.84 -12.98 23.42
CA GLU A 20 -4.27 -13.19 23.71
C GLU A 20 -5.16 -12.19 22.96
N SER A 21 -4.72 -10.94 22.83
CA SER A 21 -5.42 -9.90 22.07
C SER A 21 -5.18 -9.95 20.55
N GLY A 22 -4.38 -10.91 20.07
CA GLY A 22 -4.03 -11.01 18.65
C GLY A 22 -3.20 -9.83 18.11
N ARG A 23 -2.61 -9.01 18.99
CA ARG A 23 -1.74 -7.86 18.64
C ARG A 23 -0.25 -8.22 18.59
N PHE A 24 0.08 -9.46 18.92
CA PHE A 24 1.44 -9.97 18.78
C PHE A 24 1.82 -10.21 17.31
N GLU A 25 0.84 -10.53 16.48
CA GLU A 25 1.08 -10.93 15.09
C GLU A 25 0.86 -9.75 14.13
N PRO A 26 1.92 -9.30 13.43
CA PRO A 26 1.89 -8.09 12.63
C PRO A 26 1.25 -8.32 11.26
N VAL A 27 0.47 -7.33 10.82
CA VAL A 27 -0.18 -7.32 9.49
C VAL A 27 0.73 -6.68 8.42
N SER A 28 1.73 -5.89 8.84
CA SER A 28 2.60 -5.12 7.97
C SER A 28 4.07 -5.19 8.44
N LEU A 29 4.88 -4.19 8.09
CA LEU A 29 6.29 -4.07 8.45
C LEU A 29 6.51 -4.20 9.96
N HIS A 30 7.36 -5.14 10.36
CA HIS A 30 7.70 -5.36 11.76
C HIS A 30 9.18 -5.74 11.93
N PRO A 31 9.79 -5.46 13.09
CA PRO A 31 11.12 -5.95 13.41
C PRO A 31 11.08 -7.46 13.61
N TYR A 32 11.98 -8.17 12.94
CA TYR A 32 12.20 -9.60 13.09
C TYR A 32 13.60 -9.84 13.63
N ILE A 33 13.69 -10.68 14.68
CA ILE A 33 14.93 -11.06 15.34
C ILE A 33 14.99 -12.58 15.34
N ASP A 34 15.91 -13.15 14.57
CA ASP A 34 16.14 -14.58 14.56
C ASP A 34 16.85 -14.99 15.86
N LEU A 35 16.13 -15.61 16.79
CA LEU A 35 16.69 -16.04 18.08
C LEU A 35 17.64 -17.24 17.94
N ASN A 36 17.51 -18.03 16.87
CA ASN A 36 18.32 -19.23 16.61
C ASN A 36 19.66 -18.88 15.94
N ARG A 37 19.69 -17.81 15.13
CA ARG A 37 20.91 -17.27 14.49
C ARG A 37 21.43 -15.99 15.14
N CYS A 38 20.94 -15.66 16.35
CA CYS A 38 21.01 -14.30 16.86
C CYS A 38 22.43 -13.84 17.25
N SER A 39 23.01 -12.92 16.47
CA SER A 39 24.20 -12.12 16.82
C SER A 39 23.90 -11.02 17.86
N CYS A 40 22.68 -10.97 18.42
CA CYS A 40 22.26 -9.93 19.35
C CYS A 40 23.13 -9.95 20.62
N ILE A 41 23.89 -8.87 20.82
CA ILE A 41 24.76 -8.66 21.98
C ILE A 41 24.05 -8.02 23.19
N GLY A 42 22.73 -7.77 23.10
CA GLY A 42 21.96 -7.24 24.23
C GLY A 42 22.18 -5.77 24.58
N SER A 43 22.73 -4.97 23.65
CA SER A 43 23.07 -3.54 23.89
C SER A 43 21.86 -2.65 24.24
N GLY A 44 20.64 -3.09 23.91
CA GLY A 44 19.40 -2.35 24.14
C GLY A 44 19.26 -1.06 23.32
N ALA A 45 20.15 -0.83 22.34
CA ALA A 45 20.12 0.37 21.51
C ALA A 45 18.83 0.48 20.70
N CYS A 46 18.34 -0.63 20.16
CA CYS A 46 17.06 -0.71 19.44
C CYS A 46 15.84 -0.36 20.31
N VAL A 47 15.87 -0.67 21.61
CA VAL A 47 14.78 -0.34 22.56
C VAL A 47 14.79 1.15 22.89
N ARG A 48 15.97 1.75 23.06
CA ARG A 48 16.12 3.19 23.35
C ARG A 48 15.85 4.08 22.15
N ALA A 49 16.13 3.58 20.95
CA ALA A 49 15.94 4.33 19.72
C ALA A 49 14.47 4.41 19.28
N TYR A 50 13.58 3.61 19.89
CA TYR A 50 12.17 3.65 19.56
C TYR A 50 11.45 4.75 20.37
N PRO A 51 10.82 5.74 19.70
CA PRO A 51 10.03 6.75 20.37
C PRO A 51 8.70 6.18 20.92
N GLU A 52 8.17 5.14 20.27
CA GLU A 52 6.97 4.42 20.73
C GLU A 52 7.35 3.31 21.71
N GLN A 53 6.69 3.33 22.87
CA GLN A 53 6.95 2.37 23.95
C GLN A 53 6.28 1.02 23.62
N ASP A 54 6.88 -0.09 24.09
CA ASP A 54 6.34 -1.46 24.08
C ASP A 54 6.40 -2.30 22.76
N ILE A 55 7.14 -1.90 21.72
CA ILE A 55 7.34 -2.74 20.51
C ILE A 55 8.46 -3.78 20.72
N LEU A 56 9.62 -3.33 21.19
CA LEU A 56 10.82 -4.15 21.45
C LEU A 56 11.25 -4.03 22.90
N TRP A 57 11.76 -5.13 23.47
CA TRP A 57 12.38 -5.10 24.81
C TRP A 57 13.44 -6.16 24.99
N LEU A 58 14.19 -6.06 26.10
CA LEU A 58 15.20 -7.05 26.46
C LEU A 58 14.62 -8.15 27.36
N ILE A 59 14.60 -9.38 26.86
CA ILE A 59 14.27 -10.59 27.62
C ILE A 59 15.52 -11.45 27.70
N ASN A 60 15.96 -11.81 28.92
CA ASN A 60 17.18 -12.59 29.16
C ASN A 60 18.43 -12.01 28.46
N GLY A 61 18.51 -10.68 28.34
CA GLY A 61 19.65 -10.01 27.70
C GLY A 61 19.60 -9.99 26.17
N LYS A 62 18.56 -10.53 25.52
CA LYS A 62 18.36 -10.43 24.06
C LYS A 62 17.17 -9.54 23.74
N ALA A 63 17.25 -8.81 22.63
CA ALA A 63 16.10 -8.06 22.12
C ALA A 63 15.01 -9.03 21.65
N THR A 64 13.76 -8.74 21.99
CA THR A 64 12.59 -9.55 21.67
C THR A 64 11.43 -8.62 21.35
N VAL A 65 10.67 -8.99 20.32
CA VAL A 65 9.46 -8.27 19.89
C VAL A 65 8.33 -8.63 20.84
N ILE A 66 7.65 -7.62 21.39
CA ILE A 66 6.51 -7.80 22.29
C ILE A 66 5.20 -7.46 21.58
N ASN A 67 5.19 -6.40 20.78
CA ASN A 67 4.01 -5.91 20.07
C ASN A 67 4.41 -5.55 18.64
N ALA A 68 4.34 -6.54 17.75
CA ALA A 68 4.77 -6.36 16.37
C ALA A 68 3.79 -5.47 15.58
N THR A 69 2.49 -5.49 15.92
CA THR A 69 1.45 -4.73 15.21
C THR A 69 1.54 -3.22 15.42
N ALA A 70 2.10 -2.77 16.54
CA ALA A 70 2.37 -1.35 16.78
C ALA A 70 3.55 -0.81 15.93
N CYS A 71 4.26 -1.67 15.20
CA CYS A 71 5.34 -1.21 14.33
C CYS A 71 4.81 -0.49 13.09
N ILE A 72 5.21 0.77 12.96
CA ILE A 72 4.95 1.63 11.79
C ILE A 72 6.02 1.52 10.69
N GLY A 73 6.98 0.59 10.82
CA GLY A 73 7.92 0.25 9.75
C GLY A 73 9.06 1.23 9.46
N HIS A 74 9.35 2.18 10.35
CA HIS A 74 10.34 3.25 10.09
C HIS A 74 11.82 2.80 10.14
N GLY A 75 12.11 1.56 10.55
CA GLY A 75 13.46 0.98 10.48
C GLY A 75 14.47 1.51 11.52
N THR A 76 14.07 2.37 12.45
CA THR A 76 15.01 2.95 13.44
C THR A 76 15.71 1.90 14.32
N CYS A 77 15.01 0.80 14.66
CA CYS A 77 15.62 -0.30 15.43
C CYS A 77 16.75 -1.01 14.68
N PHE A 78 16.62 -1.12 13.35
CA PHE A 78 17.61 -1.74 12.50
C PHE A 78 18.90 -0.91 12.51
N HIS A 79 18.80 0.39 12.22
CA HIS A 79 19.94 1.30 12.19
C HIS A 79 20.59 1.50 13.57
N ALA A 80 19.81 1.42 14.65
CA ALA A 80 20.35 1.51 16.00
C ALA A 80 21.08 0.23 16.46
N CYS A 81 20.95 -0.89 15.74
CA CYS A 81 21.58 -2.15 16.14
C CYS A 81 23.06 -2.18 15.72
N PRO A 82 24.02 -2.18 16.66
CA PRO A 82 25.46 -2.11 16.32
C PRO A 82 26.00 -3.38 15.65
N VAL A 83 25.21 -4.46 15.66
CA VAL A 83 25.56 -5.78 15.10
C VAL A 83 24.52 -6.25 14.09
N GLU A 84 23.61 -5.36 13.68
CA GLU A 84 22.59 -5.61 12.65
C GLU A 84 21.77 -6.89 12.87
N ALA A 85 21.53 -7.27 14.12
CA ALA A 85 20.81 -8.50 14.48
C ALA A 85 19.28 -8.42 14.28
N ILE A 86 18.78 -7.28 13.78
CA ILE A 86 17.36 -7.03 13.54
C ILE A 86 17.17 -6.93 12.03
N SER A 87 16.05 -7.41 11.50
CA SER A 87 15.64 -7.15 10.11
C SER A 87 14.22 -6.60 10.13
N VAL A 88 13.80 -5.87 9.11
CA VAL A 88 12.40 -5.45 8.96
C VAL A 88 11.74 -6.34 7.92
N ARG A 89 10.65 -7.02 8.29
CA ARG A 89 9.92 -7.95 7.41
C ARG A 89 8.46 -7.53 7.26
N ILE A 90 7.84 -7.86 6.14
CA ILE A 90 6.42 -7.58 5.86
C ILE A 90 5.60 -8.81 6.23
N GLY A 91 4.65 -8.64 7.16
CA GLY A 91 3.70 -9.71 7.55
C GLY A 91 4.37 -10.96 8.13
N THR A 92 3.57 -11.98 8.43
CA THR A 92 4.06 -13.31 8.85
C THR A 92 3.37 -14.40 8.03
N GLU A 93 3.95 -15.60 7.95
CA GLU A 93 3.32 -16.76 7.30
C GLU A 93 1.95 -17.11 7.90
N LYS A 94 1.73 -16.80 9.19
CA LYS A 94 0.48 -17.06 9.91
C LYS A 94 -0.57 -15.96 9.74
N ARG A 95 -0.13 -14.75 9.41
CA ARG A 95 -0.96 -13.57 9.22
C ARG A 95 -0.28 -12.67 8.19
N GLY A 96 -0.39 -13.10 6.95
CA GLY A 96 -0.05 -12.32 5.77
C GLY A 96 -1.28 -11.54 5.31
N VAL A 97 -1.06 -10.52 4.51
CA VAL A 97 -2.15 -10.01 3.67
C VAL A 97 -2.23 -10.96 2.50
N ASP A 98 -3.33 -11.70 2.38
CA ASP A 98 -3.59 -12.50 1.17
C ASP A 98 -3.75 -11.54 0.00
N LEU A 99 -2.71 -11.49 -0.84
CA LEU A 99 -2.79 -10.77 -2.11
C LEU A 99 -3.69 -11.59 -3.04
N PRO A 100 -4.74 -10.99 -3.59
CA PRO A 100 -5.57 -11.68 -4.57
C PRO A 100 -4.71 -12.09 -5.77
N HIS A 101 -4.99 -13.26 -6.33
CA HIS A 101 -4.28 -13.73 -7.51
C HIS A 101 -4.74 -12.92 -8.72
N VAL A 102 -3.82 -12.16 -9.31
CA VAL A 102 -4.08 -11.33 -10.49
C VAL A 102 -3.70 -12.12 -11.73
N LYS A 103 -4.67 -12.34 -12.62
CA LYS A 103 -4.48 -12.97 -13.92
C LYS A 103 -3.77 -12.01 -14.89
N PRO A 104 -3.25 -12.50 -16.04
CA PRO A 104 -2.61 -11.63 -17.05
C PRO A 104 -3.50 -10.54 -17.65
N ASP A 105 -4.83 -10.67 -17.53
CA ASP A 105 -5.83 -9.70 -17.97
C ASP A 105 -6.18 -8.66 -16.89
N TYR A 106 -5.42 -8.66 -15.78
CA TYR A 106 -5.57 -7.83 -14.58
C TYR A 106 -6.82 -8.10 -13.75
N GLU A 107 -7.62 -9.12 -14.12
CA GLU A 107 -8.72 -9.57 -13.28
C GLU A 107 -8.17 -10.37 -12.09
N THR A 108 -8.77 -10.16 -10.93
CA THR A 108 -8.44 -10.95 -9.74
C THR A 108 -9.13 -12.30 -9.75
N ASN A 109 -8.89 -13.11 -8.72
CA ASN A 109 -9.70 -14.29 -8.41
C ASN A 109 -11.15 -13.95 -7.99
N VAL A 110 -11.50 -12.67 -7.85
CA VAL A 110 -12.86 -12.18 -7.62
C VAL A 110 -13.40 -11.57 -8.93
N PRO A 111 -14.43 -12.18 -9.56
CA PRO A 111 -14.91 -11.75 -10.88
C PRO A 111 -15.37 -10.29 -10.91
N GLY A 112 -14.91 -9.52 -11.89
CA GLY A 112 -15.25 -8.10 -12.01
C GLY A 112 -14.48 -7.16 -11.07
N ILE A 113 -13.52 -7.68 -10.29
CA ILE A 113 -12.52 -6.86 -9.57
C ILE A 113 -11.19 -6.97 -10.29
N TYR A 114 -10.61 -5.81 -10.60
CA TYR A 114 -9.34 -5.68 -11.32
C TYR A 114 -8.30 -4.95 -10.47
N ILE A 115 -7.03 -5.30 -10.66
CA ILE A 115 -5.91 -4.66 -9.96
C ILE A 115 -4.90 -4.15 -10.98
N ALA A 116 -4.54 -2.88 -10.85
CA ALA A 116 -3.53 -2.21 -11.66
C ALA A 116 -2.65 -1.31 -10.78
N GLY A 117 -1.45 -0.99 -11.28
CA GLY A 117 -0.48 -0.14 -10.59
C GLY A 117 0.49 -0.93 -9.71
N GLU A 118 0.91 -0.31 -8.60
CA GLU A 118 1.92 -0.89 -7.70
C GLU A 118 1.50 -2.25 -7.13
N LEU A 119 0.21 -2.43 -6.85
CA LEU A 119 -0.35 -3.72 -6.40
C LEU A 119 -0.26 -4.82 -7.46
N GLY A 120 -0.15 -4.47 -8.74
CA GLY A 120 0.12 -5.39 -9.84
C GLY A 120 1.60 -5.82 -9.95
N GLY A 121 2.46 -5.39 -9.03
CA GLY A 121 3.83 -5.87 -8.89
C GLY A 121 4.88 -5.19 -9.76
N MET A 122 4.52 -4.16 -10.54
CA MET A 122 5.47 -3.43 -11.39
C MET A 122 5.47 -1.93 -11.09
N GLY A 123 6.37 -1.51 -10.20
CA GLY A 123 6.51 -0.11 -9.81
C GLY A 123 7.18 0.75 -10.88
N LEU A 124 6.39 1.44 -11.71
CA LEU A 124 6.77 2.59 -12.55
C LEU A 124 5.49 3.36 -12.92
N ILE A 125 5.57 4.69 -13.10
CA ILE A 125 4.40 5.52 -13.51
C ILE A 125 3.83 5.06 -14.85
N LYS A 126 4.69 4.86 -15.87
CA LYS A 126 4.27 4.34 -17.18
C LYS A 126 3.55 3.00 -17.06
N ASN A 127 4.16 2.04 -16.35
CA ASN A 127 3.59 0.70 -16.21
C ASN A 127 2.24 0.78 -15.49
N SER A 128 2.14 1.60 -14.44
CA SER A 128 0.90 1.80 -13.70
C SER A 128 -0.21 2.35 -14.60
N ALA A 129 0.09 3.37 -15.41
CA ALA A 129 -0.86 3.94 -16.36
C ALA A 129 -1.29 2.91 -17.43
N GLU A 130 -0.34 2.19 -18.03
CA GLU A 130 -0.61 1.16 -19.05
C GLU A 130 -1.45 0.01 -18.51
N GLN A 131 -1.19 -0.43 -17.27
CA GLN A 131 -1.99 -1.46 -16.61
C GLN A 131 -3.41 -0.99 -16.33
N GLY A 132 -3.60 0.27 -15.91
CA GLY A 132 -4.92 0.85 -15.71
C GLY A 132 -5.75 0.84 -17.00
N ILE A 133 -5.14 1.22 -18.12
CA ILE A 133 -5.77 1.19 -19.45
C ILE A 133 -6.15 -0.25 -19.84
N GLN A 134 -5.22 -1.20 -19.68
CA GLN A 134 -5.46 -2.59 -20.03
C GLN A 134 -6.58 -3.22 -19.18
N ALA A 135 -6.58 -2.97 -17.87
CA ALA A 135 -7.59 -3.45 -16.95
C ALA A 135 -8.99 -2.96 -17.34
N VAL A 136 -9.13 -1.68 -17.71
CA VAL A 136 -10.42 -1.12 -18.13
C VAL A 136 -10.91 -1.70 -19.45
N ARG A 137 -10.02 -1.95 -20.42
CA ARG A 137 -10.40 -2.62 -21.68
C ARG A 137 -10.94 -4.03 -21.42
N THR A 138 -10.28 -4.79 -20.56
CA THR A 138 -10.76 -6.12 -20.16
C THR A 138 -12.12 -6.01 -19.45
N ALA A 139 -12.26 -5.07 -18.51
CA ALA A 139 -13.50 -4.84 -17.77
C ALA A 139 -14.67 -4.45 -18.70
N HIS A 140 -14.41 -3.64 -19.72
CA HIS A 140 -15.40 -3.26 -20.72
C HIS A 140 -15.85 -4.47 -21.56
N ASN A 141 -14.92 -5.31 -22.00
CA ASN A 141 -15.23 -6.50 -22.80
C ASN A 141 -15.98 -7.59 -22.01
N ASN A 142 -15.72 -7.69 -20.70
CA ASN A 142 -16.35 -8.67 -19.81
C ASN A 142 -17.57 -8.10 -19.06
N ARG A 143 -18.05 -6.91 -19.45
CA ARG A 143 -19.15 -6.23 -18.77
C ARG A 143 -20.43 -7.06 -18.87
N PRO A 144 -21.13 -7.34 -17.75
CA PRO A 144 -22.43 -7.99 -17.81
C PRO A 144 -23.47 -7.08 -18.49
N GLU A 145 -24.29 -7.65 -19.37
CA GLU A 145 -25.43 -6.95 -19.96
C GLU A 145 -26.49 -6.69 -18.87
N GLN A 146 -26.94 -5.43 -18.76
CA GLN A 146 -28.11 -5.01 -17.98
C GLN A 146 -28.06 -5.26 -16.46
N SER A 147 -27.41 -4.35 -15.74
CA SER A 147 -27.72 -4.10 -14.33
C SER A 147 -28.02 -2.61 -14.15
N GLU A 148 -29.10 -2.27 -13.45
CA GLU A 148 -29.38 -0.89 -13.03
C GLU A 148 -28.31 -0.49 -11.99
N VAL A 149 -27.19 0.04 -12.48
CA VAL A 149 -26.08 0.51 -11.65
C VAL A 149 -25.93 2.02 -11.79
N GLU A 150 -25.56 2.70 -10.69
CA GLU A 150 -25.34 4.15 -10.70
C GLU A 150 -24.10 4.51 -11.53
N VAL A 151 -23.08 3.66 -11.52
CA VAL A 151 -21.82 3.81 -12.25
C VAL A 151 -21.44 2.48 -12.90
N ASP A 152 -20.84 2.55 -14.09
CA ASP A 152 -20.35 1.38 -14.83
C ASP A 152 -19.01 0.87 -14.28
N LEU A 153 -18.21 1.77 -13.69
CA LEU A 153 -16.89 1.47 -13.16
C LEU A 153 -16.57 2.37 -11.95
N ALA A 154 -16.23 1.76 -10.82
CA ALA A 154 -15.65 2.45 -9.67
C ALA A 154 -14.14 2.21 -9.64
N ILE A 155 -13.35 3.30 -9.59
CA ILE A 155 -11.89 3.26 -9.58
C ILE A 155 -11.42 3.67 -8.19
N VAL A 156 -10.69 2.80 -7.49
CA VAL A 156 -10.18 3.09 -6.14
C VAL A 156 -8.72 3.57 -6.25
N GLY A 157 -8.52 4.86 -5.98
CA GLY A 157 -7.22 5.54 -5.99
C GLY A 157 -7.02 6.47 -7.19
N ALA A 158 -6.70 7.73 -6.94
CA ALA A 158 -6.39 8.76 -7.94
C ALA A 158 -4.89 8.85 -8.24
N GLY A 159 -4.20 7.71 -8.30
CA GLY A 159 -2.83 7.61 -8.80
C GLY A 159 -2.75 7.54 -10.32
N PRO A 160 -1.53 7.40 -10.90
CA PRO A 160 -1.36 7.31 -12.35
C PRO A 160 -2.18 6.19 -13.02
N ALA A 161 -2.31 5.03 -12.36
CA ALA A 161 -3.15 3.93 -12.86
C ALA A 161 -4.63 4.30 -12.89
N GLY A 162 -5.16 4.89 -11.82
CA GLY A 162 -6.57 5.25 -11.70
C GLY A 162 -6.98 6.39 -12.65
N ILE A 163 -6.10 7.38 -12.83
CA ILE A 163 -6.33 8.48 -13.78
C ILE A 163 -6.35 7.94 -15.22
N ALA A 164 -5.36 7.11 -15.59
CA ALA A 164 -5.31 6.50 -16.92
C ALA A 164 -6.52 5.58 -17.17
N ALA A 165 -6.93 4.81 -16.15
CA ALA A 165 -8.15 4.00 -16.19
C ALA A 165 -9.40 4.85 -16.42
N ALA A 166 -9.54 5.99 -15.74
CA ALA A 166 -10.71 6.86 -15.90
C ALA A 166 -10.77 7.51 -17.30
N LEU A 167 -9.61 7.91 -17.84
CA LEU A 167 -9.49 8.42 -19.21
C LEU A 167 -9.89 7.35 -20.24
N GLU A 168 -9.42 6.11 -20.07
CA GLU A 168 -9.80 5.00 -20.95
C GLU A 168 -11.29 4.67 -20.84
N ALA A 169 -11.84 4.63 -19.62
CA ALA A 169 -13.26 4.37 -19.39
C ALA A 169 -14.13 5.43 -20.10
N LYS A 170 -13.70 6.69 -20.07
CA LYS A 170 -14.36 7.77 -20.79
C LYS A 170 -14.25 7.63 -22.31
N CYS A 171 -13.09 7.19 -22.82
CA CYS A 171 -12.90 6.87 -24.24
C CYS A 171 -13.88 5.78 -24.72
N LEU A 172 -14.13 4.80 -23.86
CA LEU A 172 -15.07 3.69 -24.10
C LEU A 172 -16.54 4.03 -23.77
N GLY A 173 -16.84 5.29 -23.40
CA GLY A 173 -18.20 5.75 -23.09
C GLY A 173 -18.78 5.21 -21.78
N MET A 174 -17.95 4.68 -20.88
CA MET A 174 -18.40 4.18 -19.57
C MET A 174 -18.56 5.33 -18.57
N LYS A 175 -19.60 5.24 -17.73
CA LYS A 175 -19.75 6.15 -16.58
C LYS A 175 -18.85 5.67 -15.44
N ALA A 176 -17.71 6.34 -15.25
CA ALA A 176 -16.73 5.99 -14.22
C ALA A 176 -16.60 7.06 -13.13
N VAL A 177 -16.30 6.63 -11.90
CA VAL A 177 -15.97 7.51 -10.76
C VAL A 177 -14.68 7.08 -10.10
N ILE A 178 -13.82 8.04 -9.75
CA ILE A 178 -12.61 7.80 -8.95
C ILE A 178 -12.90 8.11 -7.48
N LEU A 179 -12.57 7.18 -6.58
CA LEU A 179 -12.63 7.33 -5.13
C LEU A 179 -11.20 7.39 -4.58
N GLU A 180 -10.83 8.51 -3.96
CA GLU A 180 -9.47 8.71 -3.41
C GLU A 180 -9.53 9.02 -1.92
N GLN A 181 -8.75 8.28 -1.12
CA GLN A 181 -8.72 8.44 0.35
C GLN A 181 -8.10 9.77 0.79
N GLY A 182 -7.14 10.30 0.02
CA GLY A 182 -6.40 11.52 0.31
C GLY A 182 -6.72 12.59 -0.72
N SER A 183 -5.71 12.93 -1.52
CA SER A 183 -5.81 13.92 -2.60
C SER A 183 -5.18 13.37 -3.89
N LEU A 184 -5.44 14.03 -5.01
CA LEU A 184 -4.95 13.66 -6.34
C LEU A 184 -3.45 13.31 -6.39
N GLY A 185 -3.13 12.27 -7.17
CA GLY A 185 -1.76 11.81 -7.43
C GLY A 185 -1.33 10.58 -6.62
N GLY A 186 -2.14 10.12 -5.66
CA GLY A 186 -1.86 8.92 -4.87
C GLY A 186 -0.49 8.98 -4.19
N THR A 187 0.34 7.95 -4.36
CA THR A 187 1.69 7.89 -3.75
C THR A 187 2.57 9.08 -4.15
N VAL A 188 2.42 9.62 -5.37
CA VAL A 188 3.20 10.78 -5.84
C VAL A 188 2.96 12.01 -4.96
N PHE A 189 1.74 12.17 -4.45
CA PHE A 189 1.41 13.27 -3.54
C PHE A 189 2.20 13.23 -2.23
N THR A 190 2.62 12.04 -1.78
CA THR A 190 3.41 11.88 -0.55
C THR A 190 4.91 12.13 -0.74
N PHE A 191 5.38 12.28 -1.98
CA PHE A 191 6.80 12.50 -2.24
C PHE A 191 7.30 13.83 -1.66
N PRO A 192 8.59 13.88 -1.24
CA PRO A 192 9.25 15.13 -0.87
C PRO A 192 9.15 16.16 -1.99
N GLN A 193 9.07 17.46 -1.64
CA GLN A 193 8.83 18.53 -2.61
C GLN A 193 9.88 18.62 -3.72
N GLN A 194 11.15 18.32 -3.38
CA GLN A 194 12.28 18.35 -4.32
C GLN A 194 12.47 17.01 -5.05
N LYS A 195 11.52 16.08 -4.96
CA LYS A 195 11.63 14.79 -5.63
C LYS A 195 11.51 15.00 -7.13
N VAL A 196 12.60 14.69 -7.82
CA VAL A 196 12.59 14.54 -9.28
C VAL A 196 11.92 13.23 -9.65
N VAL A 197 10.94 13.33 -10.53
CA VAL A 197 10.18 12.20 -11.07
C VAL A 197 10.57 11.99 -12.52
N MET A 198 10.91 10.75 -12.85
CA MET A 198 11.30 10.34 -14.20
C MET A 198 10.56 9.05 -14.53
N THR A 199 10.02 8.97 -15.73
CA THR A 199 9.46 7.74 -16.28
C THR A 199 9.70 7.70 -17.78
N ARG A 200 9.60 6.52 -18.37
CA ARG A 200 9.54 6.40 -19.82
C ARG A 200 8.30 7.14 -20.35
N PRO A 201 8.36 7.75 -21.54
CA PRO A 201 7.20 8.34 -22.18
C PRO A 201 6.02 7.36 -22.21
N MET A 202 4.83 7.90 -21.96
CA MET A 202 3.58 7.15 -21.97
C MET A 202 2.54 7.92 -22.76
N ASP A 203 1.53 7.22 -23.27
CA ASP A 203 0.41 7.83 -23.96
C ASP A 203 -0.84 7.70 -23.09
N LEU A 204 -1.46 8.82 -22.76
CA LEU A 204 -2.67 8.86 -21.96
C LEU A 204 -3.89 8.97 -22.87
N PRO A 205 -4.93 8.13 -22.71
CA PRO A 205 -6.15 8.25 -23.50
C PRO A 205 -6.74 9.65 -23.37
N LEU A 206 -7.26 10.20 -24.47
CA LEU A 206 -7.85 11.56 -24.56
C LEU A 206 -6.88 12.75 -24.33
N TYR A 207 -5.80 12.56 -23.58
CA TYR A 207 -4.84 13.62 -23.23
C TYR A 207 -3.62 13.66 -24.18
N GLY A 208 -3.15 12.50 -24.64
CA GLY A 208 -2.03 12.34 -25.57
C GLY A 208 -0.69 12.00 -24.91
N PRO A 209 0.44 12.17 -25.63
CA PRO A 209 1.74 11.69 -25.18
C PRO A 209 2.32 12.56 -24.05
N VAL A 210 2.66 11.92 -22.93
CA VAL A 210 3.28 12.54 -21.76
C VAL A 210 4.74 12.12 -21.65
N LYS A 211 5.64 13.12 -21.58
CA LYS A 211 7.08 12.92 -21.39
C LYS A 211 7.51 13.59 -20.10
N LEU A 212 7.91 12.79 -19.10
CA LEU A 212 8.43 13.30 -17.83
C LEU A 212 9.95 13.17 -17.82
N VAL A 213 10.65 14.29 -18.06
CA VAL A 213 12.12 14.35 -18.05
C VAL A 213 12.55 15.33 -16.97
N ASN A 214 13.12 14.81 -15.87
CA ASN A 214 13.49 15.61 -14.70
C ASN A 214 12.34 16.46 -14.14
N THR A 215 11.12 15.93 -14.21
CA THR A 215 9.89 16.62 -13.81
C THR A 215 9.80 16.72 -12.30
N GLY A 216 9.40 17.89 -11.79
CA GLY A 216 9.12 18.07 -10.37
C GLY A 216 7.81 17.39 -9.95
N LYS A 217 7.62 17.18 -8.65
CA LYS A 217 6.35 16.67 -8.10
C LYS A 217 5.14 17.51 -8.53
N HIS A 218 5.24 18.84 -8.42
CA HIS A 218 4.12 19.75 -8.74
C HIS A 218 3.73 19.67 -10.21
N GLU A 219 4.71 19.76 -11.11
CA GLU A 219 4.49 19.65 -12.55
C GLU A 219 3.80 18.34 -12.95
N LEU A 220 4.13 17.23 -12.26
CA LEU A 220 3.41 15.98 -12.46
C LEU A 220 1.95 16.03 -11.97
N LEU A 221 1.69 16.64 -10.82
CA LEU A 221 0.32 16.83 -10.31
C LEU A 221 -0.50 17.77 -11.21
N ASP A 222 0.13 18.78 -11.80
CA ASP A 222 -0.51 19.71 -12.73
C ASP A 222 -0.96 18.97 -14.00
N ILE A 223 -0.12 18.08 -14.55
CA ILE A 223 -0.50 17.21 -15.69
C ILE A 223 -1.71 16.34 -15.35
N TRP A 224 -1.75 15.78 -14.14
CA TRP A 224 -2.87 14.96 -13.70
C TRP A 224 -4.16 15.75 -13.53
N THR A 225 -4.05 16.95 -12.97
CA THR A 225 -5.18 17.86 -12.75
C THR A 225 -5.73 18.35 -14.08
N ASP A 226 -4.87 18.76 -15.02
CA ASP A 226 -5.28 19.18 -16.37
C ASP A 226 -5.99 18.05 -17.12
N ALA A 227 -5.48 16.81 -17.02
CA ALA A 227 -6.13 15.66 -17.64
C ALA A 227 -7.54 15.37 -17.07
N ILE A 228 -7.73 15.56 -15.76
CA ILE A 228 -9.03 15.36 -15.10
C ILE A 228 -10.01 16.48 -15.48
N GLU A 229 -9.59 17.73 -15.41
CA GLU A 229 -10.43 18.91 -15.66
C GLU A 229 -10.84 19.00 -17.13
N LYS A 230 -9.89 18.88 -18.06
CA LYS A 230 -10.13 18.96 -19.51
C LYS A 230 -11.11 17.90 -19.99
N HIS A 231 -11.09 16.74 -19.34
CA HIS A 231 -11.96 15.63 -19.68
C HIS A 231 -13.09 15.43 -18.67
N ASN A 232 -13.41 16.38 -17.80
CA ASN A 232 -14.53 16.31 -16.83
C ASN A 232 -14.67 14.92 -16.19
N ILE A 233 -13.58 14.39 -15.62
CA ILE A 233 -13.60 13.10 -14.92
C ILE A 233 -14.12 13.33 -13.50
N GLU A 234 -15.07 12.51 -13.05
CA GLU A 234 -15.60 12.58 -11.68
C GLU A 234 -14.58 11.98 -10.70
N VAL A 235 -14.08 12.82 -9.77
CA VAL A 235 -13.19 12.40 -8.69
C VAL A 235 -13.76 12.82 -7.34
N ARG A 236 -13.90 11.85 -6.43
CA ARG A 236 -14.31 12.06 -5.05
C ARG A 236 -13.09 11.90 -4.14
N GLU A 237 -12.45 13.01 -3.80
CA GLU A 237 -11.34 13.07 -2.83
C GLU A 237 -11.83 12.88 -1.40
N ARG A 238 -10.94 12.50 -0.48
CA ARG A 238 -11.25 12.18 0.93
C ARG A 238 -12.32 11.10 1.11
N HIS A 239 -12.48 10.22 0.12
CA HIS A 239 -13.38 9.08 0.13
C HIS A 239 -12.57 7.79 0.20
N LYS A 240 -12.39 7.29 1.42
CA LYS A 240 -11.71 6.01 1.66
C LYS A 240 -12.69 4.86 1.46
N VAL A 241 -12.30 3.88 0.67
CA VAL A 241 -13.04 2.61 0.53
C VAL A 241 -12.57 1.66 1.62
N ASP A 242 -13.45 1.36 2.58
CA ASP A 242 -13.12 0.45 3.69
C ASP A 242 -13.49 -1.01 3.39
N ALA A 243 -14.55 -1.24 2.61
CA ALA A 243 -15.02 -2.56 2.22
C ALA A 243 -15.68 -2.52 0.84
N ILE A 244 -15.67 -3.67 0.14
CA ILE A 244 -16.35 -3.88 -1.14
C ILE A 244 -17.25 -5.11 -0.98
N HIS A 245 -18.54 -4.94 -1.20
CA HIS A 245 -19.53 -6.02 -1.07
C HIS A 245 -20.16 -6.31 -2.43
N ARG A 246 -20.36 -7.60 -2.74
CA ARG A 246 -21.05 -8.00 -3.96
C ARG A 246 -22.54 -8.11 -3.70
N ALA A 247 -23.36 -7.35 -4.45
CA ALA A 247 -24.81 -7.34 -4.33
C ALA A 247 -25.46 -7.46 -5.72
N ALA A 248 -26.32 -8.46 -5.93
CA ALA A 248 -27.14 -8.62 -7.14
C ALA A 248 -26.37 -8.53 -8.48
N GLY A 249 -25.12 -9.01 -8.53
CA GLY A 249 -24.28 -8.96 -9.74
C GLY A 249 -23.45 -7.69 -9.91
N ALA A 250 -23.64 -6.70 -9.03
CA ALA A 250 -22.85 -5.47 -8.94
C ALA A 250 -22.04 -5.42 -7.62
N TYR A 251 -21.27 -4.34 -7.45
CA TYR A 251 -20.48 -4.05 -6.25
C TYR A 251 -20.99 -2.77 -5.58
N THR A 252 -20.99 -2.78 -4.24
CA THR A 252 -21.34 -1.66 -3.36
C THR A 252 -20.26 -1.41 -2.33
#